data_AF-A0A7R8WRI0-F1
#
_entry.id   AF-A0A7R8WRI0-F1
#
_cell.length_a   1.000
_cell.length_b   1.000
_cell.length_c   1.000
_cell.angle_alpha   90.00
_cell.angle_beta   90.00
_cell.angle_gamma   90.00
#
_symmetry.space_group_name_H-M   'P 1'
#
loop_
_entity.id
_entity.type
_entity.pdbx_description
1 polymer ?
#
loop_
_entity_poly.entity_id
_entity_poly.type
_entity_poly.pdbx_seq_one_letter_code
_entity_poly.pdbx_strand_id
1 'polypeptide(L)'
;MLPPFFSGRYEENVAPPEVKELTSKGALEEACQHSLCVIAVLPQLLDCQSRCRNSYLDILKAQAEKFKKSGWGWIWAEALAQPEVEKAFEIGGFGYPAMVVANVKKQKFSTLRGSFDEPGIHEFLR
;
A
#
# COMPACT_ATOMS: atom_id res chain seq x y z
N MET A 1 45.04 -25.85 2.93
CA MET A 1 43.81 -26.42 3.51
C MET A 1 42.84 -25.28 3.73
N LEU A 2 41.77 -25.21 2.93
CA LEU A 2 40.71 -24.20 3.03
C LEU A 2 39.72 -24.60 4.12
N PRO A 3 39.26 -23.68 5.00
CA PRO A 3 38.12 -23.93 5.86
C PRO A 3 36.80 -23.89 5.07
N PRO A 4 35.74 -24.56 5.58
CA PRO A 4 34.54 -24.89 4.82
C PRO A 4 33.60 -23.70 4.64
N PHE A 5 32.89 -23.70 3.50
CA PHE A 5 31.80 -22.79 3.16
C PHE A 5 30.80 -22.62 4.31
N PHE A 6 30.68 -21.39 4.80
CA PHE A 6 29.61 -20.98 5.71
C PHE A 6 28.39 -20.58 4.86
N SER A 7 27.42 -21.50 4.69
CA SER A 7 26.09 -21.16 4.17
C SER A 7 25.31 -20.36 5.21
N GLY A 8 25.63 -19.08 5.34
CA GLY A 8 24.78 -18.12 6.02
C GLY A 8 23.52 -17.92 5.17
N ARG A 9 22.37 -18.40 5.64
CA ARG A 9 21.07 -17.91 5.17
C ARG A 9 21.02 -16.43 5.53
N TYR A 10 21.26 -15.56 4.55
CA TYR A 10 20.98 -14.15 4.69
C TYR A 10 19.46 -14.04 4.78
N GLU A 11 18.95 -13.90 6.00
CA GLU A 11 17.65 -13.29 6.19
C GLU A 11 17.77 -11.88 5.62
N GLU A 12 17.28 -11.70 4.39
CA GLU A 12 17.18 -10.37 3.80
C GLU A 12 16.37 -9.52 4.78
N ASN A 13 17.07 -8.69 5.54
CA ASN A 13 16.49 -7.58 6.29
C ASN A 13 16.02 -6.56 5.25
N VAL A 14 14.94 -6.91 4.53
CA VAL A 14 14.27 -6.01 3.61
C VAL A 14 13.75 -4.87 4.47
N ALA A 15 14.18 -3.65 4.16
CA ALA A 15 13.71 -2.46 4.85
C ALA A 15 12.18 -2.36 4.73
N PRO A 16 11.48 -1.84 5.75
CA PRO A 16 10.05 -1.57 5.67
C PRO A 16 9.74 -0.81 4.37
N PRO A 17 8.77 -1.26 3.56
CA PRO A 17 8.38 -0.49 2.38
C PRO A 17 7.80 0.85 2.84
N GLU A 18 8.31 1.93 2.24
CA GLU A 18 7.83 3.27 2.52
C GLU A 18 6.42 3.45 1.94
N VAL A 19 5.49 3.91 2.78
CA VAL A 19 4.13 4.26 2.36
C VAL A 19 4.17 5.64 1.69
N LYS A 20 4.33 5.67 0.37
CA LYS A 20 4.57 6.90 -0.40
C LYS A 20 3.28 7.63 -0.77
N GLU A 21 3.28 8.96 -0.70
CA GLU A 21 2.18 9.76 -1.19
C GLU A 21 2.19 9.83 -2.71
N LEU A 22 1.02 9.63 -3.32
CA LEU A 22 0.84 9.69 -4.75
C LEU A 22 0.65 11.14 -5.21
N THR A 23 1.76 11.80 -5.52
CA THR A 23 1.78 13.19 -6.00
C THR A 23 1.67 13.31 -7.52
N SER A 24 1.92 12.24 -8.27
CA SER A 24 1.84 12.22 -9.73
C SER A 24 1.60 10.82 -10.29
N LYS A 25 1.10 10.73 -11.53
CA LYS A 25 0.89 9.45 -12.22
C LYS A 25 2.17 8.63 -12.38
N GLY A 26 3.31 9.28 -12.64
CA GLY A 26 4.60 8.58 -12.77
C GLY A 26 5.02 7.86 -11.49
N ALA A 27 4.68 8.43 -10.32
CA ALA A 27 4.97 7.80 -9.03
C ALA A 27 4.16 6.51 -8.79
N LEU A 28 2.94 6.40 -9.35
CA LEU A 28 2.15 5.16 -9.31
C LEU A 28 2.85 4.06 -10.12
N GLU A 29 3.26 4.38 -11.35
CA GLU A 29 3.89 3.40 -12.24
C GLU A 29 5.21 2.90 -11.67
N GLU A 30 6.04 3.80 -11.14
CA GLU A 30 7.32 3.46 -10.51
C GLU A 30 7.13 2.59 -9.25
N ALA A 31 6.20 2.97 -8.37
CA ALA A 31 5.95 2.23 -7.13
C ALA A 31 5.31 0.85 -7.36
N CYS A 32 4.52 0.70 -8.43
CA CYS A 32 3.73 -0.49 -8.70
C CYS A 32 4.24 -1.33 -9.90
N GLN A 33 5.44 -1.05 -10.42
CA GLN A 33 5.94 -1.65 -11.65
C GLN A 33 6.20 -3.15 -11.53
N HIS A 34 6.68 -3.63 -10.39
CA HIS A 34 7.29 -4.97 -10.28
C HIS A 34 6.41 -6.01 -9.59
N SER A 35 5.45 -5.61 -8.76
CA SER A 35 4.70 -6.51 -7.88
C SER A 35 3.26 -6.02 -7.66
N LEU A 36 2.55 -6.62 -6.69
CA LEU A 36 1.28 -6.08 -6.22
C LEU A 36 1.51 -4.73 -5.54
N CYS A 37 0.53 -3.85 -5.68
CA CYS A 37 0.57 -2.50 -5.14
C CYS A 37 -0.65 -2.27 -4.28
N VAL A 38 -0.43 -1.92 -3.02
CA VAL A 38 -1.47 -1.46 -2.11
C VAL A 38 -1.66 0.03 -2.36
N ILE A 39 -2.87 0.40 -2.75
CA ILE A 39 -3.26 1.78 -3.05
C ILE A 39 -4.36 2.15 -2.07
N ALA A 40 -4.04 3.03 -1.13
CA ALA A 40 -5.01 3.58 -0.18
C ALA A 40 -5.43 4.99 -0.61
N VAL A 41 -6.71 5.31 -0.46
CA VAL A 41 -7.23 6.67 -0.62
C VAL A 41 -7.86 7.10 0.69
N LEU A 42 -7.24 8.10 1.29
CA LEU A 42 -7.62 8.60 2.62
C LEU A 42 -8.56 9.81 2.48
N PRO A 43 -9.41 10.06 3.48
CA PRO A 43 -10.28 11.24 3.46
C PRO A 43 -9.47 12.55 3.36
N GLN A 44 -10.10 13.56 2.75
CA GLN A 44 -9.52 14.89 2.62
C GLN A 44 -9.24 15.54 3.99
N LEU A 45 -8.29 16.47 4.03
CA LEU A 45 -7.87 17.16 5.27
C LEU A 45 -9.02 17.88 5.98
N LEU A 46 -10.01 18.35 5.21
CA LEU A 46 -11.20 19.04 5.74
C LEU A 46 -12.11 18.11 6.56
N ASP A 47 -12.20 16.83 6.17
CA ASP A 47 -13.01 15.82 6.85
C ASP A 47 -12.20 15.04 7.90
N CYS A 48 -10.88 14.93 7.71
CA CYS A 48 -9.95 14.17 8.53
C CYS A 48 -8.66 14.99 8.72
N GLN A 49 -8.58 15.70 9.85
CA GLN A 49 -7.41 16.50 10.22
C GLN A 49 -6.14 15.64 10.33
N SER A 50 -4.99 16.30 10.47
CA SER A 50 -3.65 15.66 10.51
C SER A 50 -3.56 14.44 11.44
N ARG A 51 -4.19 14.48 12.62
CA ARG A 51 -4.20 13.35 13.56
C ARG A 51 -4.87 12.10 12.96
N CYS A 52 -6.04 12.28 12.35
CA CYS A 52 -6.81 11.19 11.76
C CYS A 52 -6.04 10.56 10.57
N ARG A 53 -5.46 11.42 9.70
CA ARG A 53 -4.62 10.96 8.58
C ARG A 53 -3.41 10.17 9.05
N ASN A 54 -2.69 10.69 10.04
CA ASN A 54 -1.52 10.00 10.59
C ASN A 54 -1.89 8.63 11.17
N SER A 55 -3.05 8.51 11.82
CA SER A 55 -3.53 7.21 12.31
C SER A 55 -3.72 6.19 11.18
N TYR A 56 -4.30 6.59 10.04
CA TYR A 56 -4.43 5.69 8.88
C TYR A 56 -3.07 5.34 8.27
N LEU A 57 -2.16 6.30 8.17
CA LEU A 57 -0.79 6.07 7.70
C LEU A 57 -0.02 5.11 8.62
N ASP A 58 -0.22 5.20 9.93
CA ASP A 58 0.42 4.32 10.91
C ASP A 58 -0.11 2.88 10.77
N ILE A 59 -1.41 2.70 10.52
CA ILE A 59 -1.99 1.40 10.19
C ILE A 59 -1.36 0.84 8.90
N LEU A 60 -1.27 1.64 7.83
CA LEU A 60 -0.65 1.22 6.58
C LEU A 60 0.82 0.83 6.77
N LYS A 61 1.59 1.61 7.53
CA LYS A 61 3.00 1.31 7.86
C LYS A 61 3.14 0.02 8.66
N ALA A 62 2.26 -0.22 9.62
CA ALA A 62 2.26 -1.46 10.41
C ALA A 62 2.01 -2.68 9.52
N GLN A 63 1.13 -2.57 8.53
CA GLN A 63 0.87 -3.66 7.56
C GLN A 63 2.00 -3.79 6.55
N ALA A 64 2.54 -2.67 6.04
CA ALA A 64 3.72 -2.64 5.18
C ALA A 64 4.91 -3.38 5.81
N GLU A 65 5.14 -3.19 7.12
CA GLU A 65 6.17 -3.91 7.86
C GLU A 65 5.90 -5.42 7.96
N LYS A 66 4.65 -5.82 8.21
CA LYS A 66 4.25 -7.24 8.26
C LYS A 66 4.45 -7.94 6.90
N PHE A 67 4.19 -7.23 5.80
CA PHE A 67 4.27 -7.75 4.42
C PHE A 67 5.54 -7.34 3.67
N LYS A 68 6.59 -6.87 4.35
CA LYS A 68 7.84 -6.39 3.72
C LYS A 68 8.53 -7.44 2.85
N LYS A 69 8.40 -8.73 3.21
CA LYS A 69 8.95 -9.86 2.44
C LYS A 69 8.23 -10.10 1.11
N SER A 70 7.02 -9.55 0.93
CA SER A 70 6.24 -9.69 -0.30
C SER A 70 6.74 -8.79 -1.42
N GLY A 71 7.55 -7.77 -1.12
CA GLY A 71 8.05 -6.80 -2.09
C GLY A 71 6.96 -5.95 -2.73
N TRP A 72 5.84 -5.74 -2.05
CA TRP A 72 4.70 -4.97 -2.55
C TRP A 72 4.98 -3.46 -2.49
N GLY A 73 4.47 -2.73 -3.49
CA GLY A 73 4.43 -1.26 -3.45
C GLY A 73 3.33 -0.80 -2.50
N TRP A 74 3.60 0.27 -1.73
CA TRP A 74 2.62 0.87 -0.82
C TRP A 74 2.51 2.35 -1.14
N ILE A 75 1.33 2.77 -1.58
CA ILE A 75 1.04 4.16 -1.88
C ILE A 75 -0.27 4.60 -1.26
N TRP A 76 -0.37 5.89 -1.00
CA TRP A 76 -1.61 6.51 -0.57
C TRP A 76 -1.85 7.82 -1.31
N ALA A 77 -3.12 8.20 -1.45
CA ALA A 77 -3.53 9.49 -2.01
C ALA A 77 -4.60 10.12 -1.13
N GLU A 78 -4.74 11.44 -1.22
CA GLU A 78 -5.91 12.14 -0.69
C GLU A 78 -7.12 11.93 -1.62
N ALA A 79 -8.30 11.74 -1.03
CA ALA A 79 -9.55 11.66 -1.74
C ALA A 79 -9.72 12.82 -2.71
N LEU A 80 -10.12 12.51 -3.95
CA LEU A 80 -10.32 13.46 -5.05
C LEU A 80 -9.04 14.14 -5.57
N ALA A 81 -7.87 13.89 -4.98
CA ALA A 81 -6.61 14.46 -5.47
C ALA A 81 -6.12 13.77 -6.75
N GLN A 82 -6.47 12.50 -6.96
CA GLN A 82 -6.05 11.69 -8.12
C GLN A 82 -7.26 11.01 -8.78
N PRO A 83 -8.20 11.79 -9.37
CA PRO A 83 -9.49 11.27 -9.84
C PRO A 83 -9.36 10.21 -10.95
N GLU A 84 -8.29 10.26 -11.74
CA GLU A 84 -8.04 9.24 -12.76
C GLU A 84 -7.62 7.90 -12.17
N VAL A 85 -6.83 7.91 -11.09
CA VAL A 85 -6.42 6.71 -10.38
C VAL A 85 -7.62 6.09 -9.69
N GLU A 86 -8.43 6.93 -9.04
CA GLU A 86 -9.66 6.49 -8.39
C GLU A 86 -10.63 5.88 -9.40
N LYS A 87 -10.82 6.50 -10.56
CA LYS A 87 -11.63 5.95 -11.64
C LYS A 87 -11.07 4.64 -12.20
N ALA A 88 -9.75 4.53 -12.38
CA ALA A 88 -9.11 3.35 -12.94
C ALA A 88 -9.23 2.12 -12.04
N PHE A 89 -9.30 2.31 -10.72
CA PHE A 89 -9.43 1.25 -9.73
C PHE A 89 -10.80 1.20 -9.05
N GLU A 90 -11.78 1.93 -9.60
CA GLU A 90 -13.16 2.01 -9.09
C GLU A 90 -13.23 2.37 -7.59
N ILE A 91 -12.32 3.25 -7.15
CA ILE A 91 -12.25 3.78 -5.79
C ILE A 91 -13.26 4.93 -5.63
N GLY A 92 -13.84 5.06 -4.44
CA GLY A 92 -14.75 6.17 -4.09
C GLY A 92 -16.23 5.80 -4.08
N GLY A 93 -16.63 4.64 -4.65
CA GLY A 93 -18.03 4.20 -4.65
C GLY A 93 -18.62 3.93 -3.26
N PHE A 94 -17.79 3.52 -2.29
CA PHE A 94 -18.18 3.21 -0.91
C PHE A 94 -17.80 4.31 0.11
N GLY A 95 -17.25 5.43 -0.36
CA GLY A 95 -16.67 6.47 0.50
C GLY A 95 -15.21 6.19 0.87
N TYR A 96 -14.66 7.04 1.75
CA TYR A 96 -13.28 6.99 2.22
C TYR A 96 -13.24 6.76 3.75
N PRO A 97 -12.19 6.12 4.29
CA PRO A 97 -11.02 5.60 3.59
C PRO A 97 -11.34 4.38 2.72
N ALA A 98 -10.68 4.29 1.57
CA ALA A 98 -10.80 3.17 0.65
C ALA A 98 -9.41 2.58 0.36
N MET A 99 -9.36 1.29 0.03
CA MET A 99 -8.11 0.62 -0.31
C MET A 99 -8.32 -0.40 -1.41
N VAL A 100 -7.36 -0.50 -2.31
CA VAL A 100 -7.29 -1.56 -3.32
C VAL A 100 -5.91 -2.19 -3.30
N VAL A 101 -5.84 -3.46 -3.70
CA VAL A 101 -4.60 -4.12 -4.08
C VAL A 101 -4.66 -4.34 -5.57
N ALA A 102 -3.71 -3.77 -6.31
CA ALA A 102 -3.67 -3.80 -7.75
C ALA A 102 -2.40 -4.49 -8.26
N ASN A 103 -2.55 -5.27 -9.33
CA ASN A 103 -1.48 -5.64 -10.22
C ASN A 103 -1.61 -4.80 -11.49
N VAL A 104 -0.87 -3.69 -11.58
CA VAL A 104 -0.96 -2.74 -12.70
C VAL A 104 -0.63 -3.42 -14.03
N LYS A 105 0.39 -4.29 -14.05
CA LYS A 105 0.78 -5.06 -15.24
C LYS A 105 -0.32 -5.99 -15.75
N LYS A 106 -1.05 -6.64 -14.84
CA LYS A 106 -2.14 -7.57 -15.19
C LYS A 106 -3.50 -6.89 -15.27
N GLN A 107 -3.58 -5.59 -14.99
CA GLN A 107 -4.83 -4.81 -14.91
C GLN A 107 -5.90 -5.49 -14.04
N LYS A 108 -5.47 -6.09 -12.92
CA LYS A 108 -6.37 -6.71 -11.94
C LYS A 108 -6.26 -5.98 -10.63
N PHE A 109 -7.39 -5.76 -9.98
CA PHE A 109 -7.42 -5.20 -8.64
C PHE A 109 -8.50 -5.86 -7.80
N SER A 110 -8.30 -5.81 -6.49
CA SER A 110 -9.28 -6.18 -5.48
C SER A 110 -9.47 -4.99 -4.55
N THR A 111 -10.71 -4.69 -4.21
CA THR A 111 -11.05 -3.61 -3.27
C THR A 111 -11.29 -4.19 -1.88
N LEU A 112 -10.75 -3.51 -0.87
CA LEU A 112 -11.07 -3.79 0.53
C LEU A 112 -12.56 -3.50 0.76
N ARG A 113 -13.32 -4.53 1.12
CA ARG A 113 -14.75 -4.41 1.47
C ARG A 113 -15.01 -4.42 2.98
N GLY A 114 -13.97 -4.68 3.78
CA GLY A 114 -14.04 -4.73 5.25
C GLY A 114 -13.70 -3.39 5.90
N SER A 115 -13.42 -3.43 7.21
CA SER A 115 -12.96 -2.28 7.97
C SER A 115 -11.56 -1.83 7.55
N PHE A 116 -11.36 -0.52 7.51
CA PHE A 116 -10.03 0.08 7.36
C PHE A 116 -9.37 0.17 8.74
N ASP A 117 -9.01 -0.99 9.29
CA ASP A 117 -8.25 -1.14 10.53
C ASP A 117 -7.20 -2.25 10.37
N GLU A 118 -6.31 -2.39 11.36
CA GLU A 118 -5.27 -3.42 11.30
C GLU A 118 -5.79 -4.84 11.03
N PRO A 119 -6.83 -5.36 11.72
CA PRO A 119 -7.32 -6.71 11.47
C PRO A 119 -7.99 -6.82 10.09
N GLY A 120 -8.82 -5.87 9.69
CA GLY A 120 -9.53 -5.89 8.41
C GLY A 120 -8.58 -5.81 7.21
N ILE A 121 -7.56 -4.95 7.29
CA ILE A 121 -6.51 -4.86 6.26
C ILE A 121 -5.66 -6.14 6.26
N HIS A 122 -5.28 -6.67 7.42
CA HIS A 122 -4.47 -7.88 7.48
C HIS A 122 -5.19 -9.09 6.87
N GLU A 123 -6.48 -9.25 7.17
CA GLU A 123 -7.32 -10.32 6.59
C GLU A 123 -7.42 -10.18 5.07
N PHE A 124 -7.60 -8.96 4.57
CA PHE A 124 -7.69 -8.69 3.15
C PHE A 124 -6.39 -8.96 2.37
N LEU A 125 -5.23 -8.76 3.01
CA LEU A 125 -3.91 -8.93 2.40
C LEU A 125 -3.34 -10.35 2.53
N ARG A 126 -3.96 -11.21 3.33
CA ARG A 126 -3.48 -12.57 3.61
C ARG A 126 -3.60 -13.52 2.43
#